data_AF-A0A1V5WFX5-F1
#
_entry.id   AF-A0A1V5WFX5-F1
#
_cell.length_a   1.000
_cell.length_b   1.000
_cell.length_c   1.000
_cell.angle_alpha   90.00
_cell.angle_beta   90.00
_cell.angle_gamma   90.00
#
_symmetry.space_group_name_H-M   'P 1'
#
loop_
_entity.id
_entity.type
_entity.pdbx_description
1 polymer ?
#
loop_
_entity_poly.entity_id
_entity_poly.type
_entity_poly.pdbx_seq_one_letter_code
_entity_poly.pdbx_strand_id
1 'polypeptide(L)'
;MSQAADPMVIFTRTFDFLTWLVPMTNHFPRAQRFTVTQRLLDAALDLREHMEIANLRKGQARLRLTAHPGAHPRPVAEGIPFLGFVLYPDRRRLKRRKGIHFRQRFIARVRQYQAGEISLDDLTASVRGWINHVRHANTKGLRKAMLRSIIITPPQEVRHDRR
;
A
#
# COMPACT_ATOMS: atom_id res chain seq x y z
N MET A 1 17.32 -44.46 4.62
CA MET A 1 16.68 -43.80 5.78
C MET A 1 16.13 -42.49 5.29
N SER A 2 14.79 -42.36 5.23
CA SER A 2 14.11 -41.21 4.64
C SER A 2 14.33 -39.98 5.53
N GLN A 3 14.98 -38.95 4.99
CA GLN A 3 15.16 -37.67 5.67
C GLN A 3 13.77 -37.04 5.78
N ALA A 4 13.16 -37.05 6.97
CA ALA A 4 11.89 -36.38 7.20
C ALA A 4 12.08 -34.90 6.85
N ALA A 5 11.36 -34.44 5.82
CA ALA A 5 11.38 -33.05 5.41
C ALA A 5 10.98 -32.19 6.63
N ASP A 6 11.83 -31.23 6.98
CA ASP A 6 11.61 -30.30 8.08
C ASP A 6 10.19 -29.72 7.96
N PRO A 7 9.32 -29.86 8.98
CA PRO A 7 7.93 -29.41 8.90
C PRO A 7 7.91 -27.94 8.50
N MET A 8 7.33 -27.67 7.34
CA MET A 8 7.37 -26.34 6.76
C MET A 8 6.59 -25.40 7.68
N VAL A 9 7.32 -24.57 8.44
CA VAL A 9 6.85 -23.78 9.60
C VAL A 9 5.52 -23.06 9.33
N ILE A 10 5.31 -22.60 8.10
CA ILE A 10 4.08 -21.92 7.70
C ILE A 10 2.82 -22.81 7.82
N PHE A 11 2.91 -24.12 7.53
CA PHE A 11 1.79 -25.05 7.67
C PHE A 11 1.39 -25.28 9.12
N THR A 12 2.37 -25.44 10.01
CA THR A 12 2.14 -25.58 11.44
C THR A 12 1.50 -24.30 12.00
N ARG A 13 2.05 -23.13 11.65
CA ARG A 13 1.50 -21.85 12.11
C ARG A 13 0.07 -21.58 11.61
N THR A 14 -0.23 -21.92 10.36
CA THR A 14 -1.60 -21.77 9.83
C THR A 14 -2.55 -22.79 10.45
N PHE A 15 -2.08 -23.99 10.79
CA PHE A 15 -2.89 -24.97 11.55
C PHE A 15 -3.23 -24.41 12.93
N ASP A 16 -2.20 -24.02 13.71
CA ASP A 16 -2.37 -23.47 15.06
C ASP A 16 -3.33 -22.27 15.07
N PHE A 17 -3.20 -21.41 14.04
CA PHE A 17 -4.11 -20.28 13.85
C PHE A 17 -5.56 -20.71 13.64
N LEU A 18 -5.82 -21.70 12.78
CA LEU A 18 -7.17 -22.22 12.56
C LEU A 18 -7.73 -22.90 13.81
N THR A 19 -6.92 -23.70 14.50
CA THR A 19 -7.29 -24.34 15.77
C THR A 19 -7.69 -23.33 16.83
N TRP A 20 -7.04 -22.16 16.86
CA TRP A 20 -7.43 -21.05 17.72
C TRP A 20 -8.66 -20.28 17.20
N LEU A 21 -8.71 -20.01 15.90
CA LEU A 21 -9.72 -19.14 15.29
C LEU A 21 -11.12 -19.73 15.37
N VAL A 22 -11.27 -21.02 15.04
CA VAL A 22 -12.58 -21.71 15.02
C VAL A 22 -13.32 -21.57 16.35
N PRO A 23 -12.76 -21.95 17.51
CA PRO A 23 -13.45 -21.79 18.80
C PRO A 23 -13.63 -20.32 19.19
N MET A 24 -12.72 -19.42 18.80
CA MET A 24 -12.85 -17.98 19.07
C MET A 24 -14.11 -17.41 18.40
N THR A 25 -14.42 -17.85 17.18
CA THR A 25 -15.61 -17.36 16.46
C THR A 25 -16.94 -17.73 17.11
N ASN A 26 -16.99 -18.75 17.97
CA ASN A 26 -18.21 -19.11 18.71
C ASN A 26 -18.68 -18.01 19.67
N HIS A 27 -17.75 -17.18 20.13
CA HIS A 27 -17.98 -16.08 21.07
C HIS A 27 -18.49 -14.81 20.38
N PHE A 28 -18.58 -14.80 19.05
CA PHE A 28 -19.06 -13.64 18.31
C PHE A 28 -20.57 -13.50 18.42
N PRO A 29 -21.12 -12.26 18.43
CA PRO A 29 -22.55 -12.03 18.48
C PRO A 29 -23.27 -12.77 17.35
N ARG A 30 -24.43 -13.37 17.65
CA ARG A 30 -25.22 -14.14 16.65
C ARG A 30 -25.50 -13.34 15.37
N ALA A 31 -25.75 -12.03 15.49
CA ALA A 31 -26.00 -11.13 14.36
C ALA A 31 -24.84 -11.03 13.36
N GLN A 32 -23.60 -11.36 13.78
CA GLN A 32 -22.40 -11.24 12.94
C GLN A 32 -21.97 -12.58 12.32
N ARG A 33 -22.63 -13.70 12.67
CA ARG A 33 -22.21 -15.04 12.24
C ARG A 33 -22.26 -15.23 10.72
N PHE A 34 -23.36 -14.81 10.09
CA PHE A 34 -23.57 -14.93 8.64
C PHE A 34 -22.93 -13.80 7.82
N THR A 35 -22.16 -12.91 8.47
CA THR A 35 -21.51 -11.79 7.79
C THR A 35 -20.02 -11.81 8.03
N VAL A 36 -19.59 -11.45 9.23
CA VAL A 36 -18.17 -11.32 9.57
C VAL A 36 -17.53 -12.68 9.83
N THR A 37 -18.18 -13.54 10.61
CA THR A 37 -17.63 -14.86 10.96
C THR A 37 -17.50 -15.76 9.74
N GLN A 38 -18.55 -15.88 8.93
CA GLN A 38 -18.52 -16.69 7.71
C GLN A 38 -17.37 -16.26 6.79
N ARG A 39 -17.30 -14.96 6.45
CA ARG A 39 -16.23 -14.43 5.58
C ARG A 39 -14.83 -14.65 6.14
N LEU A 40 -14.68 -14.57 7.46
CA LEU A 40 -13.40 -14.77 8.13
C LEU A 40 -12.97 -16.24 8.10
N LEU A 41 -13.89 -17.16 8.37
CA LEU A 41 -13.62 -18.60 8.34
C LEU A 41 -13.37 -19.07 6.90
N ASP A 42 -14.18 -18.63 5.93
CA ASP A 42 -13.99 -18.96 4.51
C ASP A 42 -12.59 -18.52 4.06
N ALA A 43 -12.21 -17.26 4.32
CA ALA A 43 -10.89 -16.76 3.94
C ALA A 43 -9.73 -17.50 4.65
N ALA A 44 -9.91 -17.92 5.90
CA ALA A 44 -8.88 -18.64 6.65
C ALA A 44 -8.72 -20.10 6.17
N LEU A 45 -9.82 -20.75 5.81
CA LEU A 45 -9.83 -22.09 5.23
C LEU A 45 -9.30 -22.07 3.79
N ASP A 46 -9.72 -21.11 2.98
CA ASP A 46 -9.18 -20.87 1.64
C ASP A 46 -7.66 -20.70 1.70
N LEU A 47 -7.15 -19.90 2.63
CA LEU A 47 -5.69 -19.74 2.81
C LEU A 47 -5.00 -21.09 3.04
N ARG A 48 -5.55 -21.93 3.91
CA ARG A 48 -4.99 -23.25 4.23
C ARG A 48 -5.01 -24.16 3.00
N GLU A 49 -6.14 -24.22 2.31
CA GLU A 49 -6.29 -25.01 1.08
C GLU A 49 -5.32 -24.54 -0.01
N HIS A 50 -5.22 -23.24 -0.25
CA HIS A 50 -4.30 -22.69 -1.25
C HIS A 50 -2.83 -23.00 -0.91
N MET A 51 -2.45 -22.96 0.38
CA MET A 51 -1.11 -23.38 0.79
C MET A 51 -0.88 -24.86 0.52
N GLU A 52 -1.84 -25.73 0.85
CA GLU A 52 -1.73 -27.18 0.57
C GLU A 52 -1.66 -27.46 -0.92
N ILE A 53 -2.52 -26.85 -1.74
CA ILE A 53 -2.47 -26.92 -3.20
C ILE A 53 -1.11 -26.44 -3.72
N ALA A 54 -0.56 -25.33 -3.19
CA ALA A 54 0.75 -24.83 -3.58
C ALA A 54 1.90 -25.79 -3.22
N ASN A 55 1.78 -26.50 -2.09
CA ASN A 55 2.75 -27.52 -1.68
C ASN A 55 2.62 -28.82 -2.47
N LEU A 56 1.41 -29.19 -2.89
CA LEU A 56 1.14 -30.33 -3.76
C LEU A 56 1.62 -30.09 -5.20
N ARG A 57 1.63 -28.83 -5.65
CA ARG A 57 2.30 -28.42 -6.90
C ARG A 57 3.82 -28.55 -6.76
N LYS A 58 4.32 -29.79 -6.92
CA LYS A 58 5.74 -30.16 -7.02
C LYS A 58 6.13 -30.35 -8.50
N GLY A 59 7.41 -30.22 -8.83
CA GLY A 59 7.91 -30.45 -10.18
C GLY A 59 7.56 -29.35 -11.20
N GLN A 60 7.29 -29.72 -12.45
CA GLN A 60 7.14 -28.79 -13.60
C GLN A 60 5.93 -27.84 -13.51
N ALA A 61 4.94 -28.13 -12.65
CA ALA A 61 3.77 -27.28 -12.43
C ALA A 61 3.99 -26.16 -11.38
N ARG A 62 5.11 -26.20 -10.66
CA ARG A 62 5.48 -25.11 -9.75
C ARG A 62 6.11 -24.01 -10.60
N LEU A 63 5.42 -22.88 -10.72
CA LEU A 63 6.01 -21.63 -11.21
C LEU A 63 7.38 -21.49 -10.54
N ARG A 64 8.47 -21.57 -11.33
CA ARG A 64 9.87 -21.50 -10.87
C ARG A 64 10.24 -20.07 -10.43
N LEU A 65 9.36 -19.45 -9.68
CA LEU A 65 9.53 -18.11 -9.14
C LEU A 65 10.37 -18.25 -7.88
N THR A 66 11.56 -17.69 -7.92
CA THR A 66 12.39 -17.49 -6.75
C THR A 66 11.90 -16.24 -6.03
N ALA A 67 11.76 -16.34 -4.69
CA ALA A 67 11.50 -15.16 -3.89
C ALA A 67 12.68 -14.19 -4.05
N HIS A 68 12.38 -12.90 -4.17
CA HIS A 68 13.42 -11.88 -4.21
C HIS A 68 14.27 -11.99 -2.92
N PRO A 69 15.61 -11.90 -2.97
CA PRO A 69 16.49 -12.10 -1.80
C PRO A 69 16.18 -11.19 -0.60
N GLY A 70 15.54 -10.05 -0.84
CA GLY A 70 15.09 -9.11 0.21
C GLY A 70 13.67 -9.36 0.75
N ALA A 71 12.95 -10.34 0.25
CA ALA A 71 11.57 -10.64 0.64
C ALA A 71 11.55 -11.57 1.87
N HIS A 72 11.53 -10.95 3.05
CA HIS A 72 11.45 -11.65 4.33
C HIS A 72 10.09 -11.39 4.98
N PRO A 73 9.49 -12.38 5.67
CA PRO A 73 8.39 -12.14 6.60
C PRO A 73 8.83 -11.11 7.65
N ARG A 74 7.94 -10.16 7.96
CA ARG A 74 8.23 -9.09 8.94
C ARG A 74 7.00 -8.87 9.82
N PRO A 75 7.18 -8.56 11.12
CA PRO A 75 6.07 -8.16 11.96
C PRO A 75 5.31 -6.98 11.35
N VAL A 76 3.97 -7.06 11.35
CA VAL A 76 3.10 -5.98 10.84
C VAL A 76 3.30 -4.66 11.61
N ALA A 77 3.77 -4.75 12.85
CA ALA A 77 4.09 -3.61 13.71
C ALA A 77 5.22 -2.73 13.18
N GLU A 78 6.19 -3.31 12.44
CA GLU A 78 7.26 -2.55 11.79
C GLU A 78 6.76 -1.78 10.55
N GLY A 79 5.58 -2.15 10.07
CA GLY A 79 4.93 -1.59 8.91
C GLY A 79 5.38 -2.25 7.61
N ILE A 80 4.43 -2.52 6.71
CA ILE A 80 4.69 -3.24 5.47
C ILE A 80 4.69 -2.28 4.27
N PRO A 81 5.77 -2.23 3.47
CA PRO A 81 5.81 -1.39 2.29
C PRO A 81 4.88 -1.93 1.20
N PHE A 82 3.86 -1.15 0.81
CA PHE A 82 2.92 -1.57 -0.22
C PHE A 82 2.46 -0.39 -1.09
N LEU A 83 2.60 -0.51 -2.40
CA LEU A 83 2.14 0.48 -3.41
C LEU A 83 2.48 1.95 -3.11
N GLY A 84 3.66 2.22 -2.55
CA GLY A 84 4.10 3.59 -2.20
C GLY A 84 3.73 4.05 -0.79
N PHE A 85 3.05 3.20 -0.02
CA PHE A 85 2.72 3.39 1.39
C PHE A 85 3.54 2.48 2.30
N VAL A 86 3.41 2.73 3.60
CA VAL A 86 3.78 1.83 4.69
C VAL A 86 2.50 1.55 5.47
N LEU A 87 2.08 0.30 5.48
CA LEU A 87 0.84 -0.16 6.11
C LEU A 87 1.14 -0.64 7.52
N TYR A 88 0.34 -0.21 8.48
CA TYR A 88 0.29 -0.69 9.85
C TYR A 88 -1.12 -1.21 10.14
N PRO A 89 -1.32 -2.00 11.22
CA PRO A 89 -2.66 -2.48 11.58
C PRO A 89 -3.70 -1.35 11.75
N ASP A 90 -3.28 -0.22 12.35
CA ASP A 90 -4.16 0.90 12.71
C ASP A 90 -4.09 2.09 11.73
N ARG A 91 -3.06 2.15 10.88
CA ARG A 91 -2.77 3.34 10.07
C ARG A 91 -2.01 3.04 8.79
N ARG A 92 -2.06 4.00 7.86
CA ARG A 92 -1.26 3.99 6.63
C ARG A 92 -0.43 5.26 6.57
N ARG A 93 0.86 5.15 6.26
CA ARG A 93 1.77 6.30 6.06
C ARG A 93 2.22 6.33 4.60
N LEU A 94 2.45 7.53 4.06
CA LEU A 94 3.10 7.66 2.75
C LEU A 94 4.60 7.39 2.90
N LYS A 95 5.21 6.65 1.96
CA LYS A 95 6.68 6.52 1.96
C LYS A 95 7.33 7.89 1.78
N ARG A 96 8.32 8.22 2.62
CA ARG A 96 9.05 9.49 2.61
C ARG A 96 9.46 9.94 1.20
N ARG A 97 10.07 9.03 0.42
CA ARG A 97 10.49 9.30 -0.97
C ARG A 97 9.37 9.81 -1.88
N LYS A 98 8.14 9.31 -1.73
CA LYS A 98 7.00 9.74 -2.56
C LYS A 98 6.57 11.17 -2.26
N GLY A 99 6.68 11.60 -1.00
CA GLY A 99 6.48 13.00 -0.63
C GLY A 99 7.57 13.91 -1.19
N ILE A 100 8.85 13.53 -1.06
CA ILE A 100 9.98 14.30 -1.56
C ILE A 100 9.90 14.48 -3.09
N HIS A 101 9.69 13.41 -3.84
CA HIS A 101 9.59 13.48 -5.29
C HIS A 101 8.42 14.35 -5.75
N PHE A 102 7.27 14.26 -5.09
CA PHE A 102 6.15 15.13 -5.42
C PHE A 102 6.48 16.60 -5.15
N ARG A 103 7.11 16.92 -4.02
CA ARG A 103 7.53 18.29 -3.70
C ARG A 103 8.47 18.86 -4.76
N GLN A 104 9.50 18.10 -5.14
CA GLN A 104 10.44 18.51 -6.21
C GLN A 104 9.70 18.77 -7.52
N ARG A 105 8.83 17.84 -7.93
CA ARG A 105 8.03 17.97 -9.15
C ARG A 105 7.05 19.15 -9.09
N PHE A 106 6.44 19.39 -7.94
CA PHE A 106 5.49 20.48 -7.73
C PHE A 106 6.18 21.84 -7.86
N ILE A 107 7.36 22.01 -7.26
CA ILE A 107 8.16 23.24 -7.41
C ILE A 107 8.50 23.49 -8.88
N ALA A 108 8.91 22.46 -9.62
CA ALA A 108 9.19 22.59 -11.06
C ALA A 108 7.93 23.03 -11.83
N ARG A 109 6.78 22.37 -11.61
CA ARG A 109 5.50 22.72 -12.24
C ARG A 109 5.05 24.16 -11.93
N VAL A 110 5.26 24.64 -10.70
CA VAL A 110 4.96 26.03 -10.33
C VAL A 110 5.81 27.01 -11.13
N ARG A 111 7.11 26.71 -11.33
CA ARG A 111 7.98 27.54 -12.18
C ARG A 111 7.52 27.56 -13.63
N GLN A 112 7.13 26.40 -14.17
CA GLN A 112 6.57 26.32 -15.53
C GLN A 112 5.30 27.15 -15.68
N TYR A 113 4.43 27.11 -14.67
CA TYR A 113 3.22 27.95 -14.65
C TYR A 113 3.58 29.44 -14.61
N GLN A 114 4.52 29.85 -13.76
CA GLN A 114 4.97 31.24 -13.66
C GLN A 114 5.66 31.74 -14.93
N ALA A 115 6.29 30.85 -15.69
CA ALA A 115 6.86 31.12 -17.00
C ALA A 115 5.81 31.12 -18.14
N GLY A 116 4.55 30.77 -17.85
CA GLY A 116 3.49 30.67 -18.86
C GLY A 116 3.53 29.41 -19.72
N GLU A 117 4.37 28.42 -19.39
CA GLU A 117 4.53 27.18 -20.16
C GLU A 117 3.37 26.20 -19.96
N ILE A 118 2.72 26.24 -18.79
CA ILE A 118 1.56 25.40 -18.47
C ILE A 118 0.43 26.27 -17.90
N SER A 119 -0.80 25.81 -18.08
CA SER A 119 -1.96 26.49 -17.52
C SER A 119 -2.08 26.27 -16.00
N LEU A 120 -2.90 27.10 -15.34
CA LEU A 120 -3.27 26.88 -13.94
C LEU A 120 -4.04 25.56 -13.77
N ASP A 121 -4.81 25.15 -14.77
CA ASP A 121 -5.57 23.91 -14.76
C ASP A 121 -4.67 22.68 -14.79
N ASP A 122 -3.58 22.72 -15.57
CA ASP A 122 -2.57 21.65 -15.60
C ASP A 122 -1.86 21.49 -14.25
N LEU A 123 -1.52 22.62 -13.63
CA LEU A 123 -0.94 22.63 -12.29
C LEU A 123 -1.93 22.05 -11.26
N THR A 124 -3.19 22.49 -11.34
CA THR A 124 -4.27 22.04 -10.46
C THR A 124 -4.55 20.55 -10.63
N ALA A 125 -4.59 20.03 -11.86
CA ALA A 125 -4.78 18.62 -12.16
C ALA A 125 -3.66 17.75 -11.57
N SER A 126 -2.40 18.19 -11.68
CA SER A 126 -1.25 17.51 -11.09
C SER A 126 -1.35 17.40 -9.56
N VAL A 127 -1.78 18.48 -8.89
CA VAL A 127 -2.02 18.50 -7.44
C VAL A 127 -3.18 17.60 -7.06
N ARG A 128 -4.32 17.68 -7.75
CA ARG A 128 -5.51 16.84 -7.52
C ARG A 128 -5.18 15.35 -7.69
N GLY A 129 -4.44 14.97 -8.73
CA GLY A 129 -4.02 13.59 -8.96
C GLY A 129 -3.16 13.04 -7.83
N TRP A 130 -2.21 13.84 -7.32
CA TRP A 130 -1.41 13.44 -6.17
C TRP A 130 -2.23 13.35 -4.88
N ILE A 131 -3.13 14.32 -4.63
CA ILE A 131 -4.04 14.29 -3.48
C ILE A 131 -4.90 13.02 -3.51
N ASN A 132 -5.44 12.65 -4.67
CA ASN A 132 -6.23 11.43 -4.84
C ASN A 132 -5.44 10.17 -4.47
N HIS A 133 -4.16 10.08 -4.85
CA HIS A 133 -3.32 8.98 -4.41
C HIS A 133 -3.06 9.01 -2.89
N VAL A 134 -2.61 10.14 -2.35
CA VAL A 134 -2.12 10.19 -0.95
C VAL A 134 -3.23 10.27 0.10
N ARG A 135 -4.48 10.53 -0.29
CA ARG A 135 -5.63 10.60 0.63
C ARG A 135 -5.90 9.28 1.36
N HIS A 136 -5.43 8.16 0.81
CA HIS A 136 -5.58 6.83 1.39
C HIS A 136 -4.64 6.56 2.59
N ALA A 137 -3.76 7.51 2.90
CA ALA A 137 -2.86 7.46 4.06
C ALA A 137 -3.04 8.69 4.98
N ASN A 138 -2.49 8.61 6.18
CA ASN A 138 -2.44 9.72 7.13
C ASN A 138 -1.48 10.81 6.62
N THR A 139 -2.00 11.68 5.75
CA THR A 139 -1.23 12.69 5.00
C THR A 139 -1.83 14.09 5.12
N LYS A 140 -2.85 14.31 5.97
CA LYS A 140 -3.50 15.63 6.13
C LYS A 140 -2.48 16.72 6.46
N GLY A 141 -1.60 16.47 7.45
CA GLY A 141 -0.53 17.41 7.82
C GLY A 141 0.49 17.63 6.71
N LEU A 142 0.92 16.56 6.06
CA LEU A 142 1.87 16.62 4.93
C LEU A 142 1.33 17.48 3.77
N ARG A 143 0.07 17.26 3.38
CA ARG A 143 -0.59 18.02 2.32
C ARG A 143 -0.66 19.51 2.65
N LYS A 144 -1.05 19.86 3.88
CA LYS A 144 -1.09 21.25 4.34
C LYS A 144 0.30 21.90 4.31
N ALA A 145 1.32 21.21 4.86
CA ALA A 145 2.69 21.73 4.88
C ALA A 145 3.25 21.96 3.48
N MET A 146 3.03 21.01 2.56
CA MET A 146 3.51 21.13 1.18
C MET A 146 2.87 22.32 0.44
N LEU A 147 1.55 22.46 0.51
CA LEU A 147 0.84 23.49 -0.24
C LEU A 147 1.02 24.90 0.36
N ARG A 148 1.16 25.02 1.68
CA ARG A 148 1.43 26.32 2.33
C ARG A 148 2.85 26.84 2.09
N SER A 149 3.80 25.96 1.77
CA SER A 149 5.21 26.35 1.64
C SER A 149 5.56 27.10 0.36
N ILE A 150 4.62 27.24 -0.59
CA ILE A 150 4.90 27.79 -1.92
C ILE A 150 3.87 28.87 -2.25
N ILE A 151 4.36 30.04 -2.64
CA ILE A 151 3.55 31.15 -3.16
C ILE A 151 3.45 30.96 -4.67
N ILE A 152 2.22 30.91 -5.19
CA ILE A 152 1.94 30.81 -6.62
C ILE A 152 1.53 32.20 -7.09
N THR A 153 2.39 32.84 -7.87
CA THR A 153 2.15 34.13 -8.51
C THR A 153 1.65 33.87 -9.94
N PRO A 154 0.75 34.69 -10.50
CA PRO A 154 0.35 34.60 -11.91
C PRO A 154 1.57 34.68 -12.86
N PRO A 155 1.43 34.16 -14.10
CA PRO A 155 2.51 34.21 -15.09
C PRO A 155 2.98 35.65 -15.30
N GLN A 156 4.29 35.83 -15.50
CA GLN A 156 4.84 37.14 -15.85
C GLN A 156 4.17 37.59 -17.17
N GLU A 157 3.47 38.73 -17.17
CA GLU A 157 3.00 39.33 -18.41
C GLU A 157 4.23 39.57 -19.30
N VAL A 158 4.22 38.99 -20.50
CA VAL A 158 5.20 39.35 -21.52
C VAL A 158 4.97 40.82 -21.83
N ARG A 159 5.86 41.70 -21.34
CA ARG A 159 5.90 43.10 -21.77
C ARG A 159 6.13 43.08 -23.29
N HIS A 160 5.05 43.21 -24.05
CA HIS A 160 5.16 43.63 -25.43
C HIS A 160 5.58 45.09 -25.39
N ASP A 161 6.89 45.34 -25.52
CA ASP A 161 7.39 46.65 -25.87
C ASP A 161 6.77 47.03 -27.22
N ARG A 162 5.73 47.86 -27.17
CA ARG A 162 5.20 48.53 -28.35
C ARG A 162 6.27 49.54 -28.78
N ARG A 163 7.02 49.19 -29.82
CA ARG A 163 7.70 50.17 -30.67
C ARG A 163 6.77 50.61 -31.79
#